data_AF-A0A661I5J7-F1
#
_entry.id   AF-A0A661I5J7-F1
#
_cell.length_a   1.000
_cell.length_b   1.000
_cell.length_c   1.000
_cell.angle_alpha   90.00
_cell.angle_beta   90.00
_cell.angle_gamma   90.00
#
_symmetry.space_group_name_H-M   'P 1'
#
loop_
_entity.id
_entity.type
_entity.pdbx_description
1 polymer ?
#
loop_
_entity_poly.entity_id
_entity_poly.type
_entity_poly.pdbx_seq_one_letter_code
_entity_poly.pdbx_strand_id
1 'polypeptide(L)'
;MQNWERLYEYIHEYQRLTLEYYARHGVAFLTTYWNINKDTTVWDDDQMFGGAYERTGDLSGIKWDKYLLLPVYFSEEISTAFDGSEFGLIKEQETSIVFPSLYGITPYAGDIVKFESEFLQSSDDTYPIFKVTGVEPYPNTEKRYWKLRCKVYESKGTEKVEAKTEDTYVFFDYDKKVHTVEEAESLAKMLVKDEELKINLVDMWNDNSGLLEI
;
A
#
# COMPACT_ATOMS: atom_id res chain seq x y z
N MET A 1 17.99 34.22 -25.59
CA MET A 1 18.50 33.61 -24.34
C MET A 1 17.30 32.95 -23.67
N GLN A 2 17.26 31.63 -23.62
CA GLN A 2 16.10 30.89 -23.10
C GLN A 2 16.05 31.07 -21.57
N ASN A 3 14.93 31.51 -21.01
CA ASN A 3 14.77 31.73 -19.56
C ASN A 3 14.68 30.38 -18.85
N TRP A 4 15.84 29.83 -18.50
CA TRP A 4 15.97 28.53 -17.82
C TRP A 4 15.23 28.48 -16.49
N GLU A 5 15.15 29.59 -15.74
CA GLU A 5 14.41 29.66 -14.46
C GLU A 5 12.94 29.28 -14.60
N ARG A 6 12.25 29.80 -15.62
CA ARG A 6 10.83 29.51 -15.84
C ARG A 6 10.58 28.04 -16.21
N LEU A 7 11.58 27.38 -16.79
CA LEU A 7 11.51 25.96 -17.13
C LEU A 7 11.69 25.08 -15.89
N TYR A 8 12.57 25.46 -14.97
CA TYR A 8 12.74 24.78 -13.69
C TYR A 8 11.56 25.00 -12.74
N GLU A 9 11.00 26.21 -12.68
CA GLU A 9 9.77 26.49 -11.95
C GLU A 9 8.61 25.62 -12.45
N TYR A 10 8.47 25.46 -13.77
CA TYR A 10 7.47 24.59 -14.35
C TYR A 10 7.66 23.12 -13.97
N ILE A 11 8.90 22.61 -13.90
CA ILE A 11 9.19 21.24 -13.46
C ILE A 11 8.82 21.06 -11.98
N HIS A 12 9.17 22.02 -11.12
CA HIS A 12 8.79 21.98 -9.71
C HIS A 12 7.29 22.06 -9.50
N GLU A 13 6.61 22.93 -10.23
CA GLU A 13 5.16 23.06 -10.19
C GLU A 13 4.49 21.78 -10.69
N TYR A 14 4.96 21.20 -11.80
CA TYR A 14 4.49 19.91 -12.30
C TYR A 14 4.70 18.78 -11.29
N GLN A 15 5.88 18.68 -10.67
CA GLN A 15 6.15 17.70 -9.62
C GLN A 15 5.24 17.91 -8.42
N ARG A 16 5.02 19.16 -7.98
CA ARG A 16 4.11 19.47 -6.88
C ARG A 16 2.69 19.05 -7.22
N LEU A 17 2.20 19.41 -8.40
CA LEU A 17 0.83 19.15 -8.83
C LEU A 17 0.59 17.65 -9.07
N THR A 18 1.58 16.94 -9.62
CA THR A 18 1.47 15.50 -9.90
C THR A 18 1.66 14.66 -8.63
N LEU A 19 2.70 14.94 -7.82
CA LEU A 19 3.06 14.15 -6.64
C LEU A 19 2.32 14.55 -5.36
N GLU A 20 1.86 15.79 -5.23
CA GLU A 20 1.13 16.24 -4.03
C GLU A 20 -0.37 16.39 -4.25
N TYR A 21 -0.83 16.60 -5.48
CA TYR A 21 -2.25 16.78 -5.77
C TYR A 21 -2.84 15.55 -6.47
N TYR A 22 -2.36 15.18 -7.66
CA TYR A 22 -2.95 14.05 -8.40
C TYR A 22 -2.66 12.70 -7.75
N ALA A 23 -1.46 12.53 -7.22
CA ALA A 23 -1.11 11.42 -6.35
C ALA A 23 -1.79 11.50 -4.97
N ARG A 24 -2.87 12.26 -4.79
CA ARG A 24 -3.77 12.14 -3.64
C ARG A 24 -5.20 11.76 -4.05
N HIS A 25 -5.53 11.87 -5.34
CA HIS A 25 -6.90 11.76 -5.84
C HIS A 25 -7.12 10.59 -6.82
N GLY A 26 -6.06 9.99 -7.37
CA GLY A 26 -6.15 8.83 -8.27
C GLY A 26 -5.85 7.51 -7.57
N VAL A 27 -6.77 7.00 -6.74
CA VAL A 27 -6.64 5.65 -6.17
C VAL A 27 -7.16 4.64 -7.20
N ALA A 28 -6.29 3.73 -7.66
CA ALA A 28 -6.69 2.66 -8.57
C ALA A 28 -7.29 1.47 -7.79
N PHE A 29 -6.61 1.03 -6.72
CA PHE A 29 -7.05 -0.07 -5.87
C PHE A 29 -6.55 0.11 -4.43
N LEU A 30 -7.29 -0.45 -3.47
CA LEU A 30 -6.83 -0.61 -2.09
C LEU A 30 -6.17 -1.98 -1.94
N THR A 31 -5.08 -2.02 -1.17
CA THR A 31 -4.30 -3.23 -0.94
C THR A 31 -3.97 -3.40 0.53
N THR A 32 -3.91 -4.64 1.00
CA THR A 32 -3.19 -4.96 2.23
C THR A 32 -1.74 -5.26 1.87
N TYR A 33 -0.84 -4.54 2.52
CA TYR A 33 0.60 -4.60 2.28
C TYR A 33 1.30 -5.10 3.53
N TRP A 34 2.10 -6.16 3.41
CA TRP A 34 2.98 -6.63 4.48
C TRP A 34 4.41 -6.24 4.12
N ASN A 35 4.96 -5.28 4.86
CA ASN A 35 6.34 -4.83 4.72
C ASN A 35 7.23 -5.63 5.67
N ILE A 36 8.39 -6.09 5.20
CA ILE A 36 9.35 -6.76 6.08
C ILE A 36 9.85 -5.78 7.14
N ASN A 37 9.64 -6.12 8.41
CA ASN A 37 10.17 -5.36 9.53
C ASN A 37 11.63 -5.76 9.76
N LYS A 38 12.56 -4.88 9.40
CA LYS A 38 14.00 -5.18 9.50
C LYS A 38 14.52 -5.21 10.93
N ASP A 39 13.86 -4.51 11.85
CA ASP A 39 14.35 -4.39 13.22
C ASP A 39 14.11 -5.66 14.02
N THR A 40 13.08 -6.42 13.65
CA THR A 40 12.64 -7.62 14.36
C THR A 40 12.79 -8.90 13.56
N THR A 41 12.99 -8.79 12.24
CA THR A 41 13.32 -9.92 11.39
C THR A 41 14.71 -10.44 11.73
N VAL A 42 14.77 -11.73 12.08
CA VAL A 42 16.03 -12.45 12.20
C VAL A 42 16.36 -13.07 10.86
N TRP A 43 17.38 -12.53 10.21
CA TRP A 43 18.00 -13.13 9.04
C TRP A 43 18.96 -14.23 9.51
N ASP A 44 18.83 -15.44 8.95
CA ASP A 44 19.82 -16.49 9.21
C ASP A 44 21.15 -16.09 8.55
N ASP A 45 22.08 -15.57 9.35
CA ASP A 45 23.44 -15.23 8.91
C ASP A 45 24.33 -16.49 8.85
N ASP A 46 24.90 -16.72 7.67
CA ASP A 46 26.25 -17.27 7.42
C ASP A 46 26.65 -18.69 7.90
N GLN A 47 25.73 -19.58 8.27
CA GLN A 47 26.01 -21.02 8.24
C GLN A 47 25.17 -21.71 7.17
N MET A 48 25.69 -21.70 5.94
CA MET A 48 25.25 -22.61 4.87
C MET A 48 25.42 -24.06 5.35
N PHE A 49 24.42 -24.60 6.03
CA PHE A 49 24.25 -26.04 6.13
C PHE A 49 23.81 -26.53 4.76
N GLY A 50 24.78 -27.03 3.99
CA GLY A 50 24.58 -27.58 2.65
C GLY A 50 23.54 -28.70 2.64
N GLY A 51 22.31 -28.32 2.34
CA GLY A 51 21.18 -29.20 2.10
C GLY A 51 20.12 -28.44 1.32
N ALA A 52 19.44 -29.11 0.39
CA ALA A 52 18.38 -28.52 -0.43
C ALA A 52 17.15 -28.19 0.45
N TYR A 53 17.16 -27.02 1.08
CA TYR A 53 16.03 -26.48 1.83
C TYR A 53 15.73 -25.06 1.38
N GLU A 54 15.37 -24.88 0.11
CA GLU A 54 14.38 -23.84 -0.22
C GLU A 54 13.01 -24.35 0.21
N ARG A 55 12.76 -24.27 1.51
CA ARG A 55 11.41 -24.17 2.03
C ARG A 55 11.42 -22.99 2.97
N THR A 56 10.91 -21.86 2.50
CA THR A 56 10.40 -20.79 3.35
C THR A 56 9.28 -21.39 4.21
N GLY A 57 9.67 -22.11 5.25
CA GLY A 57 8.78 -22.85 6.13
C GLY A 57 8.28 -21.98 7.27
N ASP A 58 7.38 -22.54 8.07
CA ASP A 58 6.79 -21.91 9.25
C ASP A 58 7.86 -21.42 10.26
N LEU A 59 9.12 -21.86 10.12
CA LEU A 59 10.29 -21.50 10.95
C LEU A 59 11.11 -20.29 10.45
N SER A 60 10.78 -19.63 9.34
CA SER A 60 11.51 -18.41 8.95
C SER A 60 11.34 -17.31 9.99
N GLY A 61 12.45 -16.71 10.45
CA GLY A 61 12.47 -15.60 11.41
C GLY A 61 12.03 -14.23 10.84
N ILE A 62 11.45 -14.23 9.64
CA ILE A 62 10.96 -13.02 8.98
C ILE A 62 9.64 -12.61 9.61
N LYS A 63 9.56 -11.34 10.00
CA LYS A 63 8.39 -10.68 10.54
C LYS A 63 7.96 -9.54 9.62
N TRP A 64 6.67 -9.26 9.63
CA TRP A 64 6.09 -8.21 8.79
C TRP A 64 5.27 -7.22 9.61
N ASP A 65 5.30 -5.97 9.15
CA ASP A 65 4.34 -4.94 9.53
C ASP A 65 3.23 -4.91 8.49
N LYS A 66 1.98 -4.97 8.95
CA LYS A 66 0.80 -5.00 8.10
C LYS A 66 0.21 -3.62 7.94
N TYR A 67 -0.01 -3.19 6.71
CA TYR A 67 -0.62 -1.91 6.35
C TYR A 67 -1.94 -2.19 5.64
N LEU A 68 -3.03 -1.83 6.30
CA LEU A 68 -4.39 -1.96 5.81
C LEU A 68 -4.76 -0.77 4.91
N LEU A 69 -5.56 -1.06 3.88
CA LEU A 69 -6.15 -0.06 2.97
C LEU A 69 -5.12 0.85 2.29
N LEU A 70 -3.93 0.31 1.99
CA LEU A 70 -2.88 1.08 1.32
C LEU A 70 -3.32 1.41 -0.12
N PRO A 71 -3.39 2.70 -0.50
CA PRO A 71 -3.84 3.08 -1.83
C PRO A 71 -2.72 2.94 -2.85
N VAL A 72 -2.97 2.16 -3.89
CA VAL A 72 -2.11 2.00 -5.06
C VAL A 72 -2.60 2.93 -6.18
N TYR A 73 -1.70 3.68 -6.81
CA TYR A 73 -2.04 4.66 -7.86
C TYR A 73 -2.12 4.04 -9.24
N PHE A 74 -1.25 3.06 -9.50
CA PHE A 74 -1.23 2.34 -10.76
C PHE A 74 -1.05 0.87 -10.47
N SER A 75 -1.92 0.07 -11.07
CA SER A 75 -1.75 -1.37 -11.21
C SER A 75 -1.69 -1.69 -12.70
N GLU A 76 -0.66 -2.41 -13.13
CA GLU A 76 -0.63 -3.01 -14.46
C GLU A 76 -1.57 -4.22 -14.50
N GLU A 77 -2.17 -4.49 -15.66
CA GLU A 77 -3.04 -5.66 -15.86
C GLU A 77 -2.30 -6.95 -15.44
N ILE A 78 -3.02 -7.85 -14.78
CA ILE A 78 -2.45 -9.12 -14.33
C ILE A 78 -2.19 -9.99 -15.56
N SER A 79 -0.92 -10.09 -15.95
CA SER A 79 -0.49 -10.99 -17.01
C SER A 79 -0.52 -12.41 -16.46
N THR A 80 -1.26 -13.31 -17.11
CA THR A 80 -1.27 -14.73 -16.76
C THR A 80 -0.54 -15.51 -17.85
N ALA A 81 0.61 -16.08 -17.51
CA ALA A 81 1.33 -17.02 -18.35
C ALA A 81 1.06 -18.45 -17.87
N PHE A 82 0.82 -19.34 -18.82
CA PHE A 82 0.69 -20.77 -18.55
C PHE A 82 1.92 -21.47 -19.11
N ASP A 83 2.76 -22.01 -18.23
CA ASP A 83 3.90 -22.82 -18.63
C ASP A 83 3.61 -24.31 -18.38
N GLY A 84 3.84 -25.12 -19.41
CA GLY A 84 3.64 -26.56 -19.37
C GLY A 84 4.94 -27.25 -19.00
N SER A 85 5.13 -27.54 -17.72
CA SER A 85 6.28 -28.31 -17.23
C SER A 85 5.96 -29.81 -17.15
N GLU A 86 6.99 -30.67 -17.05
CA GLU A 86 6.81 -32.12 -16.84
C GLU A 86 6.02 -32.45 -15.55
N PHE A 87 5.94 -31.52 -14.59
CA PHE A 87 5.18 -31.67 -13.35
C PHE A 87 3.75 -31.12 -13.42
N GLY A 88 3.33 -30.54 -14.55
CA GLY A 88 2.00 -29.98 -14.76
C GLY A 88 2.01 -28.54 -15.27
N LEU A 89 0.80 -27.95 -15.30
CA LEU A 89 0.57 -26.56 -15.71
C LEU A 89 0.92 -25.61 -14.55
N ILE A 90 1.97 -24.81 -14.72
CA ILE A 90 2.31 -23.75 -13.77
C ILE A 90 1.62 -22.47 -14.27
N LYS A 91 0.75 -21.91 -13.43
CA LYS A 91 0.09 -20.63 -13.70
C LYS A 91 0.92 -19.54 -13.05
N GLU A 92 1.75 -18.88 -13.84
CA GLU A 92 2.45 -17.67 -13.38
C GLU A 92 1.54 -16.47 -13.59
N GLN A 93 1.31 -15.70 -12.53
CA GLN A 93 0.70 -14.38 -12.70
C GLN A 93 1.66 -13.30 -12.22
N GLU A 94 1.84 -12.30 -13.07
CA GLU A 94 2.68 -11.16 -12.83
C GLU A 94 1.84 -9.88 -12.89
N THR A 95 2.10 -8.97 -11.97
CA THR A 95 1.51 -7.63 -11.98
C THR A 95 2.53 -6.63 -11.44
N SER A 96 2.34 -5.36 -11.75
CA SER A 96 3.11 -4.30 -11.14
C SER A 96 2.20 -3.33 -10.41
N ILE A 97 2.59 -2.92 -9.21
CA ILE A 97 1.90 -1.87 -8.46
C ILE A 97 2.80 -0.67 -8.23
N VAL A 98 2.21 0.52 -8.12
CA VAL A 98 2.94 1.76 -7.88
C VAL A 98 2.33 2.53 -6.72
N PHE A 99 3.16 2.87 -5.73
CA PHE A 99 2.79 3.76 -4.64
C PHE A 99 3.88 4.80 -4.33
N PRO A 100 3.54 5.99 -3.81
CA PRO A 100 4.49 7.07 -3.54
C PRO A 100 5.26 6.84 -2.25
N SER A 101 6.50 7.34 -2.21
CA SER A 101 7.32 7.38 -1.00
C SER A 101 6.78 8.30 0.09
N LEU A 102 5.77 9.12 -0.22
CA LEU A 102 5.09 10.01 0.73
C LEU A 102 4.46 9.23 1.90
N TYR A 103 4.12 7.97 1.68
CA TYR A 103 3.53 7.11 2.72
C TYR A 103 4.52 6.75 3.83
N GLY A 104 5.81 7.04 3.66
CA GLY A 104 6.85 6.70 4.64
C GLY A 104 7.27 5.22 4.60
N ILE A 105 6.68 4.41 3.71
CA ILE A 105 6.99 2.99 3.55
C ILE A 105 8.16 2.82 2.57
N THR A 106 9.15 2.03 2.97
CA THR A 106 10.24 1.60 2.10
C THR A 106 10.04 0.12 1.73
N PRO A 107 9.67 -0.18 0.48
CA PRO A 107 9.39 -1.55 0.05
C PRO A 107 10.67 -2.37 -0.13
N TYR A 108 10.55 -3.68 0.11
CA TYR A 108 11.62 -4.65 -0.08
C TYR A 108 11.20 -5.81 -0.99
N ALA A 109 12.18 -6.42 -1.64
CA ALA A 109 11.95 -7.70 -2.28
C ALA A 109 11.66 -8.75 -1.18
N GLY A 110 10.56 -9.49 -1.34
CA GLY A 110 10.05 -10.39 -0.33
C GLY A 110 8.85 -9.84 0.47
N ASP A 111 8.53 -8.56 0.32
CA ASP A 111 7.27 -8.01 0.82
C ASP A 111 6.08 -8.73 0.17
N ILE A 112 4.92 -8.67 0.83
CA ILE A 112 3.72 -9.38 0.41
C ILE A 112 2.59 -8.35 0.18
N VAL A 113 1.80 -8.58 -0.85
CA VAL A 113 0.70 -7.70 -1.28
C VAL A 113 -0.54 -8.55 -1.51
N LYS A 114 -1.69 -8.08 -1.05
CA LYS A 114 -2.99 -8.62 -1.42
C LYS A 114 -3.90 -7.48 -1.87
N PHE A 115 -4.58 -7.67 -2.99
CA PHE A 115 -5.61 -6.73 -3.43
C PHE A 115 -6.86 -6.92 -2.61
N GLU A 116 -7.37 -5.84 -2.02
CA GLU A 116 -8.60 -5.89 -1.22
C GLU A 116 -9.80 -5.93 -2.15
N SER A 117 -10.41 -7.11 -2.30
CA SER A 117 -11.65 -7.27 -3.05
C SER A 117 -12.88 -7.34 -2.17
N GLU A 118 -12.74 -7.49 -0.85
CA GLU A 118 -13.88 -7.67 0.07
C GLU A 118 -14.90 -6.53 -0.05
N PHE A 119 -14.44 -5.30 -0.28
CA PHE A 119 -15.30 -4.13 -0.53
C PHE A 119 -16.12 -4.23 -1.82
N LEU A 120 -15.61 -4.94 -2.82
CA LEU A 120 -16.25 -5.10 -4.14
C LEU A 120 -17.05 -6.40 -4.23
N GLN A 121 -16.58 -7.46 -3.58
CA GLN A 121 -17.14 -8.81 -3.54
C GLN A 121 -16.81 -9.46 -2.19
N SER A 122 -17.71 -9.29 -1.22
CA SER A 122 -17.53 -9.78 0.15
C SER A 122 -17.72 -11.28 0.34
N SER A 123 -18.25 -11.99 -0.66
CA SER A 123 -18.60 -13.41 -0.54
C SER A 123 -17.52 -14.39 -1.01
N ASP A 124 -16.55 -13.95 -1.82
CA ASP A 124 -15.52 -14.80 -2.43
C ASP A 124 -14.22 -14.02 -2.64
N ASP A 125 -13.49 -13.75 -1.56
CA ASP A 125 -12.12 -13.21 -1.64
C ASP A 125 -11.15 -14.32 -2.08
N THR A 126 -11.17 -14.56 -3.39
CA THR A 126 -10.36 -15.57 -4.08
C THR A 126 -9.12 -14.97 -4.74
N TYR A 127 -8.83 -13.68 -4.48
CA TYR A 127 -7.68 -13.03 -5.08
C TYR A 127 -6.38 -13.62 -4.53
N PRO A 128 -5.43 -13.94 -5.41
CA PRO A 128 -4.15 -14.48 -4.97
C PRO A 128 -3.37 -13.43 -4.19
N ILE A 129 -2.58 -13.93 -3.25
CA ILE A 129 -1.56 -13.13 -2.57
C ILE A 129 -0.36 -13.05 -3.52
N PHE A 130 0.26 -11.88 -3.58
CA PHE A 130 1.43 -11.62 -4.39
C PHE A 130 2.65 -11.38 -3.50
N LYS A 131 3.82 -11.82 -3.95
CA LYS A 131 5.12 -11.49 -3.37
C LYS A 131 5.84 -10.49 -4.27
N VAL A 132 6.42 -9.48 -3.66
CA VAL A 132 7.26 -8.49 -4.33
C VAL A 132 8.58 -9.15 -4.71
N THR A 133 8.88 -9.15 -6.00
CA THR A 133 10.10 -9.73 -6.59
C THR A 133 11.11 -8.66 -6.99
N GLY A 134 10.65 -7.46 -7.31
CA GLY A 134 11.51 -6.34 -7.71
C GLY A 134 10.97 -5.02 -7.20
N VAL A 135 11.87 -4.13 -6.81
CA VAL A 135 11.57 -2.79 -6.33
C VAL A 135 12.35 -1.79 -7.19
N GLU A 136 11.63 -0.92 -7.89
CA GLU A 136 12.20 0.10 -8.77
C GLU A 136 11.78 1.49 -8.29
N PRO A 137 12.72 2.35 -7.85
CA PRO A 137 12.42 3.75 -7.58
C PRO A 137 12.25 4.51 -8.90
N TYR A 138 11.18 5.29 -9.01
CA TYR A 138 10.93 6.14 -10.17
C TYR A 138 10.22 7.44 -9.77
N PRO A 139 10.72 8.65 -10.06
CA PRO A 139 12.07 9.05 -10.49
C PRO A 139 13.06 9.26 -9.32
N ASN A 140 14.34 9.54 -9.62
CA ASN A 140 15.42 9.73 -8.63
C ASN A 140 15.35 11.12 -7.93
N THR A 141 14.26 11.37 -7.21
CA THR A 141 14.01 12.59 -6.43
C THR A 141 13.64 12.24 -4.98
N GLU A 142 13.64 13.22 -4.08
CA GLU A 142 13.25 13.01 -2.67
C GLU A 142 11.82 12.45 -2.54
N LYS A 143 10.89 12.99 -3.34
CA LYS A 143 9.55 12.45 -3.55
C LYS A 143 9.60 11.54 -4.77
N ARG A 144 9.53 10.24 -4.56
CA ARG A 144 9.62 9.22 -5.60
C ARG A 144 8.41 8.30 -5.55
N TYR A 145 8.16 7.56 -6.61
CA TYR A 145 7.29 6.39 -6.58
C TYR A 145 8.13 5.13 -6.46
N TRP A 146 7.55 4.14 -5.81
CA TRP A 146 8.03 2.77 -5.82
C TRP A 146 7.19 1.99 -6.81
N LYS A 147 7.81 1.50 -7.89
CA LYS A 147 7.22 0.50 -8.77
C LYS A 147 7.65 -0.87 -8.26
N LEU A 148 6.67 -1.68 -7.87
CA LEU A 148 6.88 -3.03 -7.38
C LEU A 148 6.46 -4.02 -8.44
N ARG A 149 7.34 -4.97 -8.76
CA ARG A 149 7.02 -6.13 -9.59
C ARG A 149 6.59 -7.27 -8.68
N CYS A 150 5.41 -7.81 -8.92
CA CYS A 150 4.74 -8.76 -8.06
C CYS A 150 4.49 -10.07 -8.80
N LYS A 151 4.77 -11.21 -8.15
CA LYS A 151 4.44 -12.55 -8.62
C LYS A 151 3.51 -13.25 -7.64
N VAL A 152 2.69 -14.18 -8.10
CA VAL A 152 1.84 -14.99 -7.20
C VAL A 152 2.71 -15.64 -6.12
N TYR A 153 2.27 -15.50 -4.87
CA TYR A 153 2.91 -16.15 -3.75
C TYR A 153 2.38 -17.57 -3.61
N GLU A 154 3.18 -18.56 -3.98
CA GLU A 154 2.80 -19.98 -4.01
C GLU A 154 2.66 -20.62 -2.62
N SER A 155 2.99 -19.88 -1.54
CA SER A 155 2.96 -20.38 -0.17
C SER A 155 1.57 -20.24 0.46
N LYS A 156 1.19 -21.27 1.23
CA LYS A 156 -0.14 -21.50 1.82
C LYS A 156 -0.70 -20.30 2.61
N GLY A 157 -1.74 -19.66 2.07
CA GLY A 157 -2.79 -18.91 2.79
C GLY A 157 -2.37 -17.63 3.50
N THR A 158 -3.27 -16.64 3.54
CA THR A 158 -3.11 -15.38 4.30
C THR A 158 -2.82 -15.65 5.78
N GLU A 159 -3.43 -16.69 6.36
CA GLU A 159 -3.30 -17.07 7.78
C GLU A 159 -1.85 -17.21 8.24
N LYS A 160 -0.96 -17.75 7.39
CA LYS A 160 0.45 -17.93 7.76
C LYS A 160 1.23 -16.63 7.78
N VAL A 161 0.88 -15.70 6.90
CA VAL A 161 1.47 -14.37 6.86
C VAL A 161 0.99 -13.58 8.08
N GLU A 162 -0.30 -13.66 8.39
CA GLU A 162 -0.90 -13.02 9.56
C GLU A 162 -0.30 -13.50 10.88
N ALA A 163 0.01 -14.81 11.00
CA ALA A 163 0.67 -15.35 12.19
C ALA A 163 2.08 -14.79 12.44
N LYS A 164 2.70 -14.16 11.43
CA LYS A 164 4.03 -13.54 11.49
C LYS A 164 3.96 -12.01 11.38
N THR A 165 2.77 -11.43 11.41
CA THR A 165 2.56 -9.99 11.53
C THR A 165 2.90 -9.56 12.95
N GLU A 166 3.69 -8.50 13.08
CA GLU A 166 4.04 -7.92 14.39
C GLU A 166 3.11 -6.77 14.72
N ASP A 167 3.16 -5.71 13.91
CA ASP A 167 2.32 -4.53 14.06
C ASP A 167 1.34 -4.39 12.91
N THR A 168 0.18 -3.81 13.23
CA THR A 168 -0.86 -3.49 12.23
C THR A 168 -1.11 -1.99 12.21
N TYR A 169 -1.06 -1.44 11.02
CA TYR A 169 -1.27 -0.06 10.71
C TYR A 169 -2.39 0.11 9.69
N VAL A 170 -2.98 1.30 9.65
CA VAL A 170 -4.03 1.67 8.72
C VAL A 170 -3.61 2.93 7.98
N PHE A 171 -3.75 2.93 6.67
CA PHE A 171 -3.62 4.15 5.90
C PHE A 171 -4.87 5.00 6.07
N PHE A 172 -4.72 6.23 6.56
CA PHE A 172 -5.82 7.17 6.73
C PHE A 172 -5.86 8.15 5.57
N ASP A 173 -6.93 8.08 4.77
CA ASP A 173 -6.99 8.82 3.51
C ASP A 173 -7.04 10.33 3.70
N TYR A 174 -7.62 10.82 4.80
CA TYR A 174 -7.81 12.25 5.02
C TYR A 174 -6.49 13.02 5.15
N ASP A 175 -5.52 12.48 5.89
CA ASP A 175 -4.20 13.10 6.07
C ASP A 175 -3.09 12.42 5.26
N LYS A 176 -3.43 11.35 4.53
CA LYS A 176 -2.56 10.56 3.63
C LYS A 176 -1.36 9.97 4.36
N LYS A 177 -1.55 9.53 5.61
CA LYS A 177 -0.50 8.93 6.44
C LYS A 177 -0.92 7.58 6.97
N VAL A 178 0.09 6.83 7.41
CA VAL A 178 -0.08 5.58 8.11
C VAL A 178 -0.16 5.87 9.61
N HIS A 179 -1.16 5.27 10.26
CA HIS A 179 -1.38 5.37 11.70
C HIS A 179 -1.55 3.98 12.31
N THR A 180 -1.40 3.87 13.63
CA THR A 180 -1.87 2.68 14.33
C THR A 180 -3.39 2.53 14.22
N VAL A 181 -3.91 1.32 14.40
CA VAL A 181 -5.37 1.07 14.36
C VAL A 181 -6.11 1.97 15.35
N GLU A 182 -5.59 2.11 16.57
CA GLU A 182 -6.22 2.91 17.63
C GLU A 182 -6.29 4.41 17.27
N GLU A 183 -5.21 4.96 16.71
CA GLU A 183 -5.17 6.34 16.23
C GLU A 183 -6.13 6.56 15.06
N ALA A 184 -6.16 5.64 14.10
CA ALA A 184 -7.06 5.70 12.95
C ALA A 184 -8.53 5.67 13.38
N GLU A 185 -8.90 4.84 14.37
CA GLU A 185 -10.25 4.83 14.94
C GLU A 185 -10.61 6.17 15.60
N SER A 186 -9.67 6.77 16.34
CA SER A 186 -9.87 8.07 16.98
C SER A 186 -10.08 9.16 15.94
N LEU A 187 -9.24 9.19 14.89
CA LEU A 187 -9.34 10.13 13.78
C LEU A 187 -10.67 9.97 13.02
N ALA A 188 -11.11 8.74 12.76
CA ALA A 188 -12.40 8.47 12.12
C ALA A 188 -13.58 8.99 12.96
N LYS A 189 -13.57 8.77 14.29
CA LYS A 189 -14.60 9.30 15.19
C LYS A 189 -14.63 10.83 15.19
N MET A 190 -13.46 11.48 15.15
CA MET A 190 -13.39 12.93 15.06
C MET A 190 -13.92 13.47 13.73
N LEU A 191 -13.66 12.76 12.62
CA LEU A 191 -14.18 13.13 11.30
C LEU A 191 -15.71 13.06 11.27
N VAL A 192 -16.30 11.95 11.75
CA VAL A 192 -17.76 11.79 11.83
C VAL A 192 -18.38 12.90 12.68
N LYS A 193 -17.77 13.21 13.82
CA LYS A 193 -18.23 14.30 14.69
C LYS A 193 -18.17 15.67 14.01
N ASP A 194 -17.12 15.96 13.24
CA ASP A 194 -17.00 17.21 12.48
C ASP A 194 -18.08 17.33 11.39
N GLU A 195 -18.39 16.22 10.70
CA GLU A 195 -19.47 16.16 9.72
C GLU A 195 -20.84 16.41 10.36
N GLU A 196 -21.13 15.78 11.50
CA GLU A 196 -22.36 16.01 12.26
C GLU A 196 -22.48 17.46 12.74
N LEU A 197 -21.38 18.05 13.23
CA LEU A 197 -21.35 19.45 13.65
C LEU A 197 -21.62 20.41 12.49
N LYS A 198 -21.07 20.13 11.30
CA LYS A 198 -21.34 20.95 10.10
C LYS A 198 -22.81 20.92 9.71
N ILE A 199 -23.46 19.76 9.76
CA ILE A 199 -24.90 19.65 9.47
C ILE A 199 -25.70 20.45 10.50
N ASN A 200 -25.43 20.26 11.78
CA ASN A 200 -26.12 20.97 12.85
C ASN A 200 -25.90 22.49 12.77
N LEU A 201 -24.70 22.95 12.39
CA LEU A 201 -24.40 24.38 12.22
C LEU A 201 -25.15 25.01 11.04
N VAL A 202 -25.40 24.25 9.96
CA VAL A 202 -26.24 24.71 8.85
C VAL A 202 -27.69 24.82 9.30
N ASP A 203 -28.18 23.87 10.09
CA ASP A 203 -29.55 23.91 10.63
C ASP A 203 -29.73 25.06 11.65
N MET A 204 -28.68 25.45 12.36
CA MET A 204 -28.65 26.59 13.27
C MET A 204 -28.40 27.93 12.56
N TRP A 205 -28.06 27.92 11.28
CA TRP A 205 -27.77 29.15 10.52
C TRP A 205 -29.07 29.80 10.04
N ASN A 206 -29.35 31.01 10.52
CA ASN A 206 -30.51 31.79 10.06
C ASN A 206 -30.10 32.76 8.95
N ASP A 207 -30.49 32.45 7.71
CA ASP A 207 -30.24 33.28 6.52
C ASP A 207 -30.78 34.71 6.61
N ASN A 208 -31.80 34.96 7.44
CA ASN A 208 -32.38 36.29 7.61
C ASN A 208 -31.58 37.18 8.58
N SER A 209 -30.89 36.60 9.55
CA SER A 209 -30.11 37.34 10.56
C SER A 209 -28.61 37.29 10.31
N GLY A 210 -28.13 36.34 9.50
CA GLY A 210 -26.70 36.08 9.31
C GLY A 210 -26.00 35.63 10.59
N LEU A 211 -26.76 35.11 11.56
CA LEU A 211 -26.28 34.67 12.87
C LEU A 211 -26.73 33.23 13.13
N LEU A 212 -25.94 32.53 13.95
CA LEU A 212 -26.32 31.22 14.48
C LEU A 212 -27.40 31.40 15.55
N GLU A 213 -28.55 30.75 15.39
CA GLU A 213 -29.56 30.63 16.43
C GLU A 213 -29.07 29.62 17.48
N ILE A 214 -28.71 30.14 18.65
CA ILE A 214 -28.27 29.36 19.81
C ILE A 214 -29.49 28.91 20.63
#